data_AF-A0A1Y1KYA1-F1
#
_entry.id   AF-A0A1Y1KYA1-F1
#
_cell.length_a   1.000
_cell.length_b   1.000
_cell.length_c   1.000
_cell.angle_alpha   90.00
_cell.angle_beta   90.00
_cell.angle_gamma   90.00
#
_symmetry.space_group_name_H-M   'P 1'
#
loop_
_entity.id
_entity.type
_entity.pdbx_description
1 polymer ?
#
loop_
_entity_poly.entity_id
_entity_poly.type
_entity_poly.pdbx_seq_one_letter_code
_entity_poly.pdbx_strand_id
1 'polypeptide(L)'
;VRPKRGRNPQQRLEDFVNTPVFDRVRDTNVKLFQKLHCVSGDLIQSELGMSNDDIQLLQDRVTVVFHMAANVRFDQSLKTALVMNTGGTLMVLELIASFKRLRAFVHVSTSYCHCDETVLEERVYFAPHRP
;
A
#
# COMPACT_ATOMS: atom_id res chain seq x y z
N VAL A 1 -0.72 2.84 8.06
CA VAL A 1 0.22 1.92 8.78
C VAL A 1 -0.48 1.42 10.02
N ARG A 2 -0.69 0.10 10.15
CA ARG A 2 -1.37 -0.45 11.33
C ARG A 2 -0.45 -0.55 12.56
N PRO A 3 -0.99 -0.44 13.79
CA PRO A 3 -0.28 -0.83 15.00
C PRO A 3 0.17 -2.30 14.94
N LYS A 4 1.36 -2.61 15.46
CA LYS A 4 1.86 -4.00 15.49
C LYS A 4 2.88 -4.17 16.61
N ARG A 5 2.80 -5.28 17.37
CA ARG A 5 3.74 -5.60 18.46
C ARG A 5 3.88 -4.47 19.49
N GLY A 6 2.77 -3.86 19.89
CA GLY A 6 2.74 -2.76 20.88
C GLY A 6 3.30 -1.43 20.38
N ARG A 7 3.72 -1.33 19.12
CA ARG A 7 4.22 -0.08 18.50
C ARG A 7 3.10 0.60 17.71
N ASN A 8 2.94 1.91 17.92
CA ASN A 8 2.03 2.74 17.15
C ASN A 8 2.61 3.08 15.75
N PRO A 9 1.81 3.63 14.82
CA PRO A 9 2.27 3.92 13.46
C PRO A 9 3.52 4.81 13.39
N GLN A 10 3.58 5.86 14.21
CA GLN A 10 4.68 6.81 14.25
C GLN A 10 5.98 6.15 14.74
N GLN A 11 5.91 5.38 15.83
CA GLN A 11 7.05 4.60 16.33
C GLN A 11 7.54 3.58 15.31
N ARG A 12 6.63 2.98 14.52
CA ARG A 12 7.02 2.06 13.44
C ARG A 12 7.74 2.77 12.29
N LEU A 13 7.37 4.02 11.99
CA LEU A 13 8.10 4.84 11.01
C LEU A 13 9.50 5.17 11.55
N GLU A 14 9.62 5.55 12.82
CA GLU A 14 10.90 5.81 13.48
C GLU A 14 11.82 4.58 13.46
N ASP A 15 11.30 3.40 13.84
CA ASP A 15 12.05 2.15 13.76
C ASP A 15 12.50 1.86 12.32
N PHE A 16 11.64 2.13 11.33
CA PHE A 16 11.96 1.90 9.91
C PHE A 16 13.08 2.81 9.42
N VAL A 17 13.01 4.11 9.67
CA VAL A 17 14.04 5.07 9.23
C VAL A 17 15.35 4.91 9.99
N ASN A 18 15.37 4.18 11.11
CA ASN A 18 16.58 3.82 11.87
C ASN A 18 17.23 2.51 11.41
N THR A 19 16.66 1.80 10.43
CA THR A 19 17.30 0.59 9.89
C THR A 19 18.58 0.91 9.08
N PRO A 20 19.54 -0.02 8.96
CA PRO A 20 20.82 0.22 8.28
C PRO A 20 20.70 0.64 6.80
N VAL A 21 19.62 0.25 6.12
CA VAL A 21 19.39 0.64 4.71
C VAL A 21 19.35 2.16 4.50
N PHE A 22 19.10 2.93 5.57
CA PHE A 22 19.08 4.39 5.55
C PHE A 22 20.31 5.06 6.18
N ASP A 23 21.40 4.32 6.51
CA ASP A 23 22.64 4.87 7.09
C ASP A 23 23.17 6.05 6.26
N ARG A 24 23.32 5.84 4.95
CA ARG A 24 23.81 6.89 4.04
C ARG A 24 22.92 8.15 4.06
N VAL A 25 21.61 8.01 4.23
CA VAL A 25 20.69 9.16 4.28
C VAL A 25 20.85 9.90 5.60
N ARG A 26 21.03 9.19 6.72
CA ARG A 26 21.31 9.79 8.04
C ARG A 26 22.62 10.57 8.03
N ASP A 27 23.66 10.01 7.42
CA ASP A 27 24.98 10.64 7.35
C ASP A 27 25.03 11.85 6.42
N THR A 28 24.27 11.82 5.33
CA THR A 28 24.31 12.89 4.31
C THR A 28 23.29 13.99 4.53
N ASN A 29 22.03 13.65 4.84
CA ASN A 29 20.97 14.63 5.05
C ASN A 29 19.76 14.04 5.80
N VAL A 30 19.85 14.04 7.13
CA VAL A 30 18.77 13.59 8.03
C VAL A 30 17.45 14.36 7.83
N LYS A 31 17.48 15.60 7.32
CA LYS A 31 16.26 16.41 7.11
C LYS A 31 15.35 15.80 6.04
N LEU A 32 15.85 14.88 5.20
CA LEU A 32 15.02 14.19 4.22
C LEU A 32 13.88 13.39 4.87
N PHE A 33 14.05 12.90 6.10
CA PHE A 33 12.98 12.19 6.82
C PHE A 33 11.80 13.10 7.21
N GLN A 34 11.99 14.43 7.24
CA GLN A 34 10.88 15.38 7.48
C GLN A 34 9.84 15.38 6.35
N LYS A 35 10.17 14.79 5.19
CA LYS A 35 9.22 14.58 4.10
C LYS A 35 8.25 13.42 4.36
N LEU A 36 8.53 12.58 5.35
CA LEU A 36 7.72 11.41 5.66
C LEU A 36 6.58 11.80 6.60
N HIS A 37 5.37 11.44 6.21
CA HIS A 37 4.17 11.59 7.03
C HIS A 37 3.50 10.23 7.18
N CYS A 38 3.40 9.74 8.42
CA CYS A 38 2.82 8.44 8.71
C CYS A 38 1.32 8.58 8.99
N VAL A 39 0.50 7.99 8.14
CA VAL A 39 -0.96 7.89 8.36
C VAL A 39 -1.29 6.52 8.95
N SER A 40 -2.12 6.49 9.99
CA SER A 40 -2.63 5.22 10.55
C SER A 40 -3.60 4.56 9.57
N GLY A 41 -3.65 3.23 9.52
CA GLY A 41 -4.64 2.55 8.69
C GLY A 41 -4.37 1.07 8.44
N ASP A 42 -5.44 0.34 8.11
CA ASP A 42 -5.48 -1.09 7.81
C ASP A 42 -6.47 -1.38 6.66
N LEU A 43 -6.01 -2.14 5.65
CA LEU A 43 -6.77 -2.43 4.42
C LEU A 43 -8.06 -3.22 4.63
N ILE A 44 -8.19 -3.88 5.78
CA ILE A 44 -9.36 -4.71 6.10
C ILE A 44 -10.40 -3.97 6.96
N GLN A 45 -10.16 -2.71 7.30
CA GLN A 45 -11.10 -1.89 8.07
C GLN A 45 -11.90 -0.98 7.15
N SER A 46 -13.12 -0.62 7.60
CA SER A 46 -13.92 0.42 6.95
C SER A 46 -13.10 1.70 6.83
N GLU A 47 -13.20 2.37 5.67
CA GLU A 47 -12.43 3.58 5.36
C GLU A 47 -10.92 3.42 5.59
N LEU A 48 -10.42 2.18 5.42
CA LEU A 48 -9.03 1.78 5.66
C LEU A 48 -8.55 2.06 7.10
N GLY A 49 -9.46 2.21 8.07
CA GLY A 49 -9.13 2.51 9.46
C GLY A 49 -8.46 3.88 9.66
N MET A 50 -8.68 4.82 8.75
CA MET A 50 -8.16 6.19 8.83
C MET A 50 -9.09 7.11 9.61
N SER A 51 -8.54 8.19 10.15
CA SER A 51 -9.34 9.29 10.69
C SER A 51 -9.91 10.16 9.56
N ASN A 52 -11.01 10.87 9.82
CA ASN A 52 -11.58 11.81 8.84
C ASN A 52 -10.57 12.92 8.46
N ASP A 53 -9.76 13.38 9.43
CA ASP A 53 -8.73 14.39 9.19
C ASP A 53 -7.64 13.87 8.25
N ASP A 54 -7.18 12.63 8.43
CA ASP A 54 -6.23 11.98 7.53
C ASP A 54 -6.82 11.80 6.13
N ILE A 55 -8.07 11.33 6.04
CA ILE A 55 -8.78 11.15 4.76
C ILE A 55 -8.85 12.48 4.01
N GLN A 56 -9.25 13.56 4.67
CA GLN A 56 -9.34 14.88 4.07
C GLN A 56 -7.97 15.40 3.63
N LEU A 57 -6.94 15.23 4.46
CA LEU A 57 -5.56 15.58 4.11
C LEU A 57 -5.11 14.86 2.83
N LEU A 58 -5.35 13.55 2.74
CA LEU A 58 -4.98 12.76 1.56
C LEU A 58 -5.76 13.19 0.32
N GLN A 59 -7.08 13.37 0.44
CA GLN A 59 -7.96 13.83 -0.64
C GLN A 59 -7.52 15.16 -1.24
N ASP A 60 -7.05 16.09 -0.40
CA ASP A 60 -6.68 17.44 -0.81
C ASP A 60 -5.27 17.54 -1.40
N ARG A 61 -4.35 16.65 -0.99
CA ARG A 61 -2.91 16.83 -1.22
C ARG A 61 -2.28 15.78 -2.13
N VAL A 62 -2.81 14.55 -2.18
CA VAL A 62 -2.17 13.45 -2.91
C VAL A 62 -2.38 13.59 -4.41
N THR A 63 -1.31 13.36 -5.16
CA THR A 63 -1.30 13.41 -6.63
C THR A 63 -0.92 12.09 -7.28
N VAL A 64 -0.13 11.25 -6.61
CA VAL A 64 0.27 9.93 -7.10
C VAL A 64 0.15 8.94 -5.96
N VAL A 65 -0.45 7.78 -6.23
CA VAL A 65 -0.61 6.70 -5.27
C VAL A 65 0.17 5.49 -5.74
N PHE A 66 1.10 5.01 -4.91
CA PHE A 66 1.77 3.73 -5.09
C PHE A 66 1.15 2.71 -4.15
N HIS A 67 0.39 1.77 -4.68
CA HIS A 67 -0.25 0.72 -3.89
C HIS A 67 0.61 -0.54 -3.88
N MET A 68 1.34 -0.71 -2.79
CA MET A 68 2.25 -1.85 -2.55
C MET A 68 1.78 -2.77 -1.43
N ALA A 69 0.61 -2.48 -0.84
CA ALA A 69 0.13 -3.21 0.32
C ALA A 69 -0.58 -4.49 -0.11
N ALA A 70 -0.02 -5.63 0.29
CA ALA A 70 -0.54 -6.96 0.03
C ALA A 70 -0.11 -7.94 1.15
N ASN A 71 -0.83 -9.06 1.28
CA ASN A 71 -0.36 -10.23 2.00
C ASN A 71 0.35 -11.17 1.01
N VAL A 72 1.63 -11.40 1.27
CA VAL A 72 2.54 -12.22 0.44
C VAL A 72 2.77 -13.62 1.02
N ARG A 73 1.98 -14.04 2.02
CA ARG A 73 2.08 -15.37 2.61
C ARG A 73 1.36 -16.41 1.75
N PHE A 74 2.08 -17.46 1.38
CA PHE A 74 1.57 -18.58 0.58
C PHE A 74 0.74 -19.60 1.39
N ASP A 75 0.74 -19.49 2.72
CA ASP A 75 0.02 -20.41 3.62
C ASP A 75 -1.37 -19.92 4.03
N GLN A 76 -1.88 -18.86 3.39
CA GLN A 76 -3.19 -18.29 3.68
C GLN A 76 -4.28 -18.97 2.86
N SER A 77 -5.50 -19.02 3.41
CA SER A 77 -6.66 -19.46 2.63
C SER A 77 -6.93 -18.49 1.48
N LEU A 78 -7.48 -19.02 0.37
CA LEU A 78 -7.87 -18.20 -0.78
C LEU A 78 -8.84 -17.07 -0.38
N LYS A 79 -9.83 -17.37 0.49
CA LYS A 79 -10.77 -16.37 0.99
C LYS A 79 -10.05 -15.22 1.71
N THR A 80 -9.08 -15.53 2.55
CA THR A 80 -8.27 -14.55 3.27
C THR A 80 -7.43 -13.70 2.32
N ALA A 81 -6.78 -14.33 1.33
CA ALA A 81 -6.00 -13.65 0.32
C ALA A 81 -6.86 -12.71 -0.55
N LEU A 82 -8.05 -13.14 -0.97
CA LEU A 82 -9.00 -12.33 -1.73
C LEU A 82 -9.45 -11.10 -0.97
N VAL A 83 -9.87 -11.26 0.29
CA VAL A 83 -10.31 -10.12 1.12
C VAL A 83 -9.20 -9.09 1.28
N MET A 84 -7.97 -9.51 1.56
CA MET A 84 -6.86 -8.57 1.78
C MET A 84 -6.31 -7.96 0.49
N ASN A 85 -6.01 -8.77 -0.52
CA ASN A 85 -5.27 -8.32 -1.70
C ASN A 85 -6.21 -7.74 -2.76
N THR A 86 -7.38 -8.36 -2.98
CA THR A 86 -8.35 -7.87 -3.96
C THR A 86 -9.30 -6.85 -3.30
N GLY A 87 -9.93 -7.23 -2.18
CA GLY A 87 -10.84 -6.35 -1.46
C GLY A 87 -10.15 -5.09 -0.92
N GLY A 88 -8.98 -5.24 -0.29
CA GLY A 88 -8.18 -4.10 0.16
C GLY A 88 -7.76 -3.15 -0.96
N THR A 89 -7.48 -3.69 -2.16
CA THR A 89 -7.20 -2.84 -3.34
C THR A 89 -8.45 -2.10 -3.80
N LEU A 90 -9.63 -2.74 -3.81
CA LEU A 90 -10.89 -2.07 -4.12
C LEU A 90 -11.16 -0.90 -3.15
N MET A 91 -11.01 -1.12 -1.84
CA MET A 91 -11.19 -0.06 -0.83
C MET A 91 -10.24 1.13 -1.05
N VAL A 92 -9.00 0.88 -1.46
CA VAL A 92 -8.06 1.94 -1.83
C VAL A 92 -8.53 2.68 -3.07
N LEU A 93 -8.98 1.96 -4.11
CA LEU A 93 -9.49 2.56 -5.34
C LEU A 93 -10.71 3.45 -5.07
N GLU A 94 -11.62 3.02 -4.20
CA GLU A 94 -12.79 3.79 -3.76
C GLU A 94 -12.39 5.07 -3.03
N LEU A 95 -11.41 4.99 -2.12
CA LEU A 95 -10.91 6.18 -1.42
C LEU A 95 -10.25 7.17 -2.39
N ILE A 96 -9.37 6.70 -3.27
CA ILE A 96 -8.62 7.61 -4.14
C ILE A 96 -9.50 8.22 -5.24
N ALA A 97 -10.66 7.62 -5.54
CA ALA A 97 -11.63 8.19 -6.46
C ALA A 97 -12.14 9.57 -5.99
N SER A 98 -12.08 9.86 -4.69
CA SER A 98 -12.44 11.17 -4.14
C SER A 98 -11.26 12.16 -4.07
N PHE A 99 -10.07 11.81 -4.54
CA PHE A 99 -8.89 12.67 -4.46
C PHE A 99 -8.95 13.78 -5.52
N LYS A 100 -8.79 15.03 -5.08
CA LYS A 100 -9.00 16.22 -5.92
C LYS A 100 -7.89 16.46 -6.94
N ARG A 101 -6.72 15.84 -6.74
CA ARG A 101 -5.49 16.12 -7.50
C ARG A 101 -4.83 14.86 -8.06
N LEU A 102 -5.52 13.72 -8.03
CA LEU A 102 -4.97 12.45 -8.48
C LEU A 102 -4.57 12.52 -9.96
N ARG A 103 -3.33 12.12 -10.24
CA ARG A 103 -2.72 12.05 -11.58
C ARG A 103 -2.41 10.62 -11.99
N ALA A 104 -2.05 9.76 -11.03
CA ALA A 104 -1.71 8.37 -11.30
C ALA A 104 -1.95 7.46 -10.10
N PHE A 105 -2.39 6.23 -10.39
CA PHE A 105 -2.41 5.10 -9.48
C PHE A 105 -1.48 4.02 -10.03
N VAL A 106 -0.47 3.67 -9.27
CA VAL A 106 0.53 2.65 -9.62
C VAL A 106 0.33 1.46 -8.69
N HIS A 107 -0.24 0.38 -9.23
CA HIS A 107 -0.41 -0.86 -8.50
C HIS A 107 0.85 -1.74 -8.67
N VAL A 108 1.41 -2.18 -7.55
CA VAL A 108 2.51 -3.15 -7.56
C VAL A 108 1.90 -4.55 -7.41
N SER A 109 1.91 -5.28 -8.52
CA SER A 109 1.47 -6.69 -8.58
C SER A 109 2.66 -7.63 -8.39
N THR A 110 2.54 -8.87 -8.86
CA THR A 110 3.55 -9.92 -8.75
C THR A 110 3.59 -10.75 -10.03
N SER A 111 4.75 -11.30 -10.40
CA SER A 111 4.85 -12.25 -11.50
C SER A 111 4.11 -13.57 -11.24
N TYR A 112 3.73 -13.83 -9.99
CA TYR A 112 2.86 -14.95 -9.61
C TYR A 112 1.38 -14.73 -9.98
N CYS A 113 1.02 -13.65 -10.69
CA CYS A 113 -0.37 -13.40 -11.09
C CYS A 113 -0.86 -14.36 -12.19
N HIS A 114 0.06 -14.97 -12.93
CA HIS A 114 -0.19 -16.00 -13.94
C HIS A 114 0.81 -17.15 -13.77
N CYS A 115 0.59 -18.01 -12.79
CA CYS A 115 1.47 -19.15 -12.52
C CYS A 115 1.51 -20.19 -13.66
N ASP A 116 0.53 -20.15 -14.56
CA ASP A 116 0.44 -21.05 -15.71
C ASP A 116 1.30 -20.59 -16.90
N GLU A 117 1.79 -19.34 -16.86
CA GLU A 117 2.64 -18.76 -17.91
C GLU A 117 4.11 -19.02 -17.59
N THR A 118 4.81 -19.76 -18.46
CA THR A 118 6.25 -20.04 -18.28
C THR A 118 7.09 -18.76 -18.42
N VAL A 119 6.67 -17.84 -19.28
CA VAL A 119 7.28 -16.53 -19.48
C VAL A 119 6.19 -15.48 -19.42
N LEU A 120 6.24 -14.62 -18.38
CA LEU A 120 5.32 -13.51 -18.22
C LEU A 120 5.87 -12.27 -18.95
N GLU A 121 5.13 -11.82 -19.96
CA GLU A 121 5.47 -10.66 -20.80
C GLU A 121 4.65 -9.43 -20.40
N GLU A 122 5.10 -8.24 -20.82
CA GLU A 122 4.35 -6.99 -20.64
C GLU A 122 3.19 -6.91 -21.66
N ARG A 123 2.15 -7.72 -21.46
CA ARG A 123 0.92 -7.72 -22.26
C ARG A 123 -0.31 -8.02 -21.40
N VAL A 124 -1.48 -7.75 -21.96
CA VAL A 124 -2.75 -8.12 -21.32
C VAL A 124 -3.00 -9.61 -21.52
N TYR A 125 -3.27 -10.31 -20.41
CA TYR A 125 -3.71 -11.69 -20.40
C TYR A 125 -5.22 -11.72 -20.15
N PHE A 126 -5.99 -12.32 -21.07
CA PHE A 126 -7.44 -12.37 -20.94
C PHE A 126 -7.85 -13.48 -19.98
N ALA A 127 -8.76 -13.15 -19.06
CA ALA A 127 -9.34 -14.15 -18.17
C ALA A 127 -10.09 -15.22 -19.00
N PRO A 128 -9.94 -16.52 -18.68
CA PRO A 128 -10.66 -17.59 -19.38
C PRO A 128 -12.17 -17.53 -19.16
N HIS A 129 -12.62 -16.78 -18.15
CA HIS A 129 -14.01 -16.57 -17.79
C HIS A 129 -14.29 -15.07 -17.69
N ARG A 130 -15.52 -14.65 -18.01
CA ARG A 130 -15.96 -13.28 -17.73
C ARG A 130 -16.19 -13.16 -16.22
N PRO A 131 -15.51 -12.24 -15.52
CA PRO A 131 -15.72 -12.00 -14.09
C PRO A 131 -17.11 -11.45 -13.79
#